data_AF-A0A3C0L2I2-F1
#
_entry.id   AF-A0A3C0L2I2-F1
#
_cell.length_a   1.000
_cell.length_b   1.000
_cell.length_c   1.000
_cell.angle_alpha   90.00
_cell.angle_beta   90.00
_cell.angle_gamma   90.00
#
_symmetry.space_group_name_H-M   'P 1'
#
loop_
_entity.id
_entity.type
_entity.pdbx_description
1 polymer ?
#
loop_
_entity_poly.entity_id
_entity_poly.type
_entity_poly.pdbx_seq_one_letter_code
_entity_poly.pdbx_strand_id
1 'polypeptide(L)' 'MTLNEVSDETGISRPTLTRISNMPGYNTNTETISALCDYFEIESGELLKKV' A
#
# COMPACT_ATOMS: atom_id res chain seq x y z
N MET A 1 -3.94 -9.79 9.00
CA MET A 1 -3.39 -8.46 8.67
C MET A 1 -4.49 -7.42 8.72
N THR A 2 -4.37 -6.50 9.66
CA THR A 2 -5.24 -5.34 9.85
C THR A 2 -4.57 -4.09 9.27
N LEU A 3 -5.35 -3.07 8.91
CA LEU A 3 -4.78 -1.79 8.45
C LEU A 3 -3.93 -1.09 9.54
N ASN A 4 -4.09 -1.45 10.81
CA ASN A 4 -3.21 -0.95 11.88
C ASN A 4 -1.82 -1.56 11.78
N GLU A 5 -1.73 -2.89 11.68
CA GLU A 5 -0.45 -3.60 11.57
C GLU A 5 0.35 -3.09 10.35
N VAL A 6 -0.33 -2.89 9.21
CA VAL A 6 0.34 -2.32 8.02
C VAL A 6 0.78 -0.88 8.28
N SER A 7 -0.03 -0.06 8.94
CA SER A 7 0.32 1.33 9.26
C SER A 7 1.54 1.43 10.17
N ASP A 8 1.62 0.55 11.16
CA ASP A 8 2.69 0.55 12.16
C ASP A 8 4.02 0.09 11.55
N GLU A 9 3.99 -0.94 10.69
CA GLU A 9 5.19 -1.51 10.06
C GLU A 9 5.69 -0.69 8.85
N THR A 10 4.78 -0.16 8.02
CA THR A 10 5.16 0.58 6.80
C THR A 10 5.36 2.08 7.03
N GLY A 11 4.90 2.61 8.16
CA GLY A 11 4.82 4.05 8.41
C GLY A 11 3.77 4.79 7.56
N ILE A 12 3.00 4.08 6.72
CA ILE A 12 1.94 4.68 5.91
C ILE A 12 0.73 4.95 6.81
N SER A 13 0.23 6.19 6.82
CA SER A 13 -0.92 6.52 7.66
C SER A 13 -2.16 5.66 7.35
N ARG A 14 -2.85 5.21 8.39
CA ARG A 14 -4.12 4.46 8.27
C ARG A 14 -5.16 5.10 7.33
N PRO A 15 -5.38 6.43 7.31
CA PRO A 15 -6.26 7.06 6.33
C PRO A 15 -5.81 6.86 4.88
N THR A 16 -4.49 6.90 4.61
CA THR A 16 -3.94 6.62 3.28
C THR A 16 -4.18 5.18 2.87
N LEU A 17 -3.87 4.21 3.75
CA LEU A 17 -4.14 2.79 3.48
C LEU A 17 -5.64 2.51 3.25
N THR A 18 -6.51 3.19 4.00
CA THR A 18 -7.95 3.11 3.82
C THR A 18 -8.37 3.60 2.43
N ARG A 19 -7.80 4.71 1.94
CA ARG A 19 -8.09 5.21 0.59
C ARG A 19 -7.55 4.26 -0.49
N ILE A 20 -6.31 3.80 -0.35
CA ILE A 20 -5.72 2.81 -1.28
C ILE A 20 -6.61 1.56 -1.38
N SER A 21 -7.10 1.06 -0.25
CA SER A 21 -7.92 -0.16 -0.22
C SER A 21 -9.35 0.02 -0.71
N ASN A 22 -9.95 1.21 -0.58
CA ASN A 22 -11.39 1.41 -0.79
C ASN A 22 -11.74 2.37 -1.95
N MET A 23 -10.77 3.08 -2.51
CA MET A 23 -10.98 4.04 -3.59
C MET A 23 -10.21 3.58 -4.84
N PRO A 24 -10.86 2.84 -5.76
CA PRO A 24 -10.28 2.51 -7.05
C PRO A 24 -9.79 3.77 -7.77
N GLY A 25 -8.58 3.72 -8.32
CA GLY A 25 -7.96 4.88 -8.99
C GLY A 25 -7.38 5.94 -8.05
N TYR A 26 -7.25 5.66 -6.74
CA TYR A 26 -6.53 6.53 -5.83
C TYR A 26 -5.07 6.71 -6.26
N ASN A 27 -4.66 7.96 -6.46
CA ASN A 27 -3.28 8.30 -6.79
C ASN A 27 -2.39 8.17 -5.55
N THR A 28 -1.33 7.38 -5.68
CA THR A 28 -0.28 7.22 -4.67
C THR A 28 1.10 7.48 -5.28
N ASN A 29 2.15 7.45 -4.48
CA ASN A 29 3.53 7.64 -4.92
C ASN A 29 4.32 6.31 -4.88
N THR A 30 5.50 6.32 -5.50
CA THR A 30 6.39 5.16 -5.57
C THR A 30 6.98 4.75 -4.22
N GLU A 31 7.13 5.69 -3.27
CA GLU A 31 7.59 5.38 -1.91
C GLU A 31 6.56 4.52 -1.15
N THR A 32 5.27 4.86 -1.27
CA THR A 32 4.18 4.08 -0.69
C THR A 32 4.11 2.69 -1.31
N ILE A 33 4.30 2.60 -2.63
CA ILE A 33 4.35 1.31 -3.35
C ILE A 33 5.54 0.48 -2.84
N SER A 34 6.73 1.07 -2.74
CA SER A 34 7.94 0.39 -2.23
C SER A 34 7.73 -0.12 -0.82
N ALA A 35 7.22 0.70 0.10
CA ALA A 35 7.01 0.30 1.48
C ALA A 35 5.99 -0.85 1.62
N LEU A 36 4.95 -0.87 0.76
CA LEU A 36 4.02 -2.00 0.71
C LEU A 36 4.67 -3.24 0.12
N CYS A 37 5.46 -3.12 -0.94
CA CYS A 37 6.22 -4.23 -1.50
C CYS A 37 7.17 -4.85 -0.47
N ASP A 38 7.91 -4.02 0.26
CA ASP A 38 8.84 -4.44 1.31
C ASP A 38 8.09 -5.17 2.44
N TYR A 39 6.92 -4.64 2.85
CA TYR A 39 6.09 -5.26 3.89
C TYR A 39 5.49 -6.61 3.48
N PHE A 40 5.07 -6.74 2.22
CA PHE A 40 4.48 -7.97 1.71
C PHE A 40 5.52 -8.95 1.15
N GLU A 41 6.79 -8.56 1.09
CA GLU A 41 7.89 -9.32 0.47
C GLU A 41 7.59 -9.69 -0.99
N ILE A 42 7.03 -8.74 -1.76
CA ILE A 42 6.65 -8.93 -3.17
C ILE A 42 7.27 -7.87 -4.08
N GLU A 43 7.32 -8.18 -5.37
CA GLU A 43 7.70 -7.22 -6.39
C GLU A 43 6.56 -6.24 -6.74
N SER A 44 6.93 -5.05 -7.21
CA SER A 44 5.95 -4.03 -7.62
C SER A 44 4.95 -4.49 -8.69
N GLY A 45 5.35 -5.44 -9.55
CA GLY A 45 4.47 -6.03 -10.56
C GLY A 45 3.41 -6.99 -10.00
N GLU A 46 3.57 -7.45 -8.77
CA GLU A 46 2.56 -8.25 -8.06
C GLU A 46 1.57 -7.35 -7.31
N LEU A 47 2.06 -6.21 -6.81
CA LEU A 47 1.22 -5.20 -6.15
C LEU A 47 0.34 -4.42 -7.15
N LEU A 48 0.89 -4.10 -8.33
CA LEU A 48 0.23 -3.26 -9.34
C LEU A 48 -0.29 -4.07 -10.52
N LYS A 49 -1.53 -3.79 -10.93
CA LYS A 49 -2.13 -4.38 -12.13
C LYS A 49 -2.49 -3.28 -13.12
N LYS A 50 -2.08 -3.45 -14.38
CA LYS A 50 -2.56 -2.62 -15.49
C LYS A 50 -4.07 -2.81 -15.64
N VAL A 51 -4.82 -1.71 -15.50
CA VAL A 51 -6.27 -1.63 -15.75
C VAL A 51 -6.56 -1.16 -17.16
#